data_AF-A0A7X7FXK9-F1
#
_entry.id   AF-A0A7X7FXK9-F1
#
_cell.length_a   1.000
_cell.length_b   1.000
_cell.length_c   1.000
_cell.angle_alpha   90.00
_cell.angle_beta   90.00
_cell.angle_gamma   90.00
#
_symmetry.space_group_name_H-M   'P 1'
#
loop_
_entity.id
_entity.type
_entity.pdbx_description
1 polymer ?
#
loop_
_entity_poly.entity_id
_entity_poly.type
_entity_poly.pdbx_seq_one_letter_code
_entity_poly.pdbx_strand_id
1 'polypeptide(L)'
;MTVLGSEQGMWEELPSVVTSSECLQCRGCCLFDSTDSVWRPRCLSFERTTLHRSLPSPGLFQGQFVSAVPYDAGVCCGLLDTDGHKCRTYDQRPLECRLYPFLLSFQKGVLWVCAHEACP
;
A
#
# COMPACT_ATOMS: atom_id res chain seq x y z
N MET A 1 -21.53 -14.73 -20.94
CA MET A 1 -21.62 -13.94 -19.70
C MET A 1 -20.68 -12.77 -19.88
N THR A 2 -21.20 -11.67 -20.41
CA THR A 2 -20.42 -10.51 -20.81
C THR A 2 -20.24 -9.64 -19.57
N VAL A 3 -19.02 -9.60 -19.01
CA VAL A 3 -18.68 -8.60 -17.99
C VAL A 3 -18.45 -7.29 -18.74
N LEU A 4 -19.52 -6.49 -18.84
CA LEU A 4 -19.47 -5.11 -19.31
C LEU A 4 -19.12 -4.24 -18.10
N GLY A 5 -17.92 -3.65 -18.13
CA GLY A 5 -17.48 -2.66 -17.16
C GLY A 5 -15.95 -2.69 -17.05
N SER A 6 -15.30 -1.61 -17.41
CA SER A 6 -13.86 -1.41 -17.21
C SER A 6 -13.52 -1.55 -15.73
N GLU A 7 -12.98 -2.70 -15.31
CA GLU A 7 -12.50 -2.97 -13.94
C GLU A 7 -11.48 -1.94 -13.43
N GLN A 8 -10.96 -1.09 -14.32
CA GLN A 8 -9.97 -0.06 -14.04
C GLN A 8 -10.47 1.14 -13.23
N GLY A 9 -11.79 1.38 -13.10
CA GLY A 9 -12.31 2.62 -12.47
C GLY A 9 -12.74 2.53 -11.00
N MET A 10 -13.21 1.37 -10.52
CA MET A 10 -13.93 1.31 -9.24
C MET A 10 -13.04 1.49 -7.99
N TRP A 11 -11.74 1.19 -8.10
CA TRP A 11 -10.80 1.25 -6.97
C TRP A 11 -10.13 2.63 -6.81
N GLU A 12 -10.02 3.41 -7.90
CA GLU A 12 -9.43 4.76 -7.87
C GLU A 12 -10.34 5.74 -7.10
N GLU A 13 -11.65 5.51 -7.17
CA GLU A 13 -12.68 6.28 -6.48
C GLU A 13 -12.86 5.87 -5.01
N LEU A 14 -12.29 4.73 -4.57
CA LEU A 14 -12.40 4.30 -3.18
C LEU A 14 -11.65 5.30 -2.27
N PRO A 15 -12.34 5.98 -1.34
CA PRO A 15 -11.67 6.90 -0.42
C PRO A 15 -10.68 6.13 0.47
N SER A 16 -9.57 6.77 0.81
CA SER A 16 -8.67 6.21 1.83
C SER A 16 -9.32 6.34 3.20
N VAL A 17 -9.30 5.27 3.99
CA VAL A 17 -9.78 5.27 5.38
C VAL A 17 -8.97 6.28 6.20
N VAL A 18 -7.64 6.22 6.09
CA VAL A 18 -6.73 7.22 6.66
C VAL A 18 -6.37 8.25 5.60
N THR A 19 -6.72 9.51 5.84
CA THR A 19 -6.40 10.64 4.95
C THR A 19 -4.88 10.88 4.86
N SER A 20 -4.45 11.66 3.85
CA SER A 20 -3.04 12.08 3.76
C SER A 20 -2.60 12.93 4.95
N SER A 21 -3.49 13.76 5.49
CA SER A 21 -3.21 14.54 6.71
C SER A 21 -2.99 13.66 7.93
N GLU A 22 -3.86 12.68 8.19
CA GLU A 22 -3.72 11.78 9.33
C GLU A 22 -2.48 10.88 9.20
N CYS A 23 -2.20 10.41 7.98
CA CYS A 23 -0.99 9.64 7.67
C CYS A 23 0.30 10.41 8.03
N LEU A 24 0.37 11.71 7.71
CA LEU A 24 1.53 12.56 8.02
C LEU A 24 1.73 12.80 9.52
N GLN A 25 0.67 12.69 10.32
CA GLN A 25 0.71 12.78 11.78
C GLN A 25 1.16 11.45 12.40
N CYS A 26 0.59 10.32 11.95
CA CYS A 26 0.89 8.99 12.50
C CYS A 26 2.30 8.49 12.10
N ARG A 27 2.72 8.68 10.85
CA ARG A 27 4.03 8.27 10.32
C ARG A 27 4.36 6.77 10.39
N GLY A 28 3.40 5.92 10.76
CA GLY A 28 3.64 4.49 11.03
C GLY A 28 3.48 3.55 9.82
N CYS A 29 2.50 3.76 8.93
CA CYS A 29 2.10 2.72 7.96
C CYS A 29 3.18 2.30 6.95
N CYS A 30 4.18 3.14 6.73
CA CYS A 30 5.27 2.89 5.78
C CYS A 30 6.54 2.35 6.46
N LEU A 31 6.50 2.05 7.75
CA LEU A 31 7.61 1.49 8.52
C LEU A 31 7.25 0.08 8.95
N PHE A 32 8.18 -0.86 8.79
CA PHE A 32 7.96 -2.26 9.14
C PHE A 32 9.13 -2.83 9.94
N ASP A 33 8.86 -3.93 10.63
CA ASP A 33 9.88 -4.66 11.41
C ASP A 33 10.81 -5.52 10.55
N SER A 34 10.38 -5.89 9.33
CA SER A 34 11.14 -6.77 8.44
C SER A 34 10.81 -6.59 6.96
N THR A 35 11.74 -6.99 6.08
CA THR A 35 11.57 -6.92 4.63
C THR A 35 10.48 -7.85 4.09
N ASP A 36 10.04 -8.84 4.85
CA ASP A 36 8.95 -9.78 4.54
C ASP A 36 7.65 -9.48 5.30
N SER A 37 7.54 -8.29 5.89
CA SER A 37 6.37 -7.86 6.66
C SER A 37 5.04 -8.03 5.90
N VAL A 38 4.03 -8.52 6.62
CA VAL A 38 2.65 -8.64 6.13
C VAL A 38 1.99 -7.29 5.86
N TRP A 39 2.55 -6.20 6.38
CA TRP A 39 2.06 -4.83 6.17
C TRP A 39 2.56 -4.21 4.87
N ARG A 40 3.42 -4.92 4.12
CA ARG A 40 3.80 -4.50 2.77
C ARG A 40 2.56 -4.53 1.88
N PRO A 41 2.20 -3.40 1.22
CA PRO A 41 1.04 -3.38 0.34
C PRO A 41 1.21 -4.38 -0.80
N ARG A 42 0.26 -5.30 -0.93
CA ARG A 42 0.08 -6.12 -2.12
C ARG A 42 -0.62 -5.29 -3.18
N CYS A 43 -0.08 -5.32 -4.39
CA CYS A 43 -0.60 -4.58 -5.53
C CYS A 43 -1.03 -5.54 -6.64
N LEU A 44 -2.21 -5.28 -7.18
CA LEU A 44 -2.73 -5.92 -8.37
C LEU A 44 -1.87 -5.56 -9.59
N SER A 45 -1.98 -6.33 -10.67
CA SER A 45 -1.16 -6.13 -11.89
C SER A 45 -1.33 -4.72 -12.48
N PHE A 46 -2.55 -4.19 -12.49
CA PHE A 46 -2.82 -2.84 -13.01
C PHE A 46 -2.23 -1.76 -12.09
N GLU A 47 -2.35 -1.89 -10.76
CA GLU A 47 -1.77 -0.92 -9.81
C GLU A 47 -0.26 -0.84 -9.99
N ARG A 48 0.41 -2.01 -10.12
CA ARG A 48 1.85 -2.06 -10.39
C ARG A 48 2.21 -1.38 -11.70
N THR A 49 1.38 -1.52 -12.72
CA THR A 49 1.59 -0.88 -14.03
C THR A 49 1.42 0.63 -13.95
N THR A 50 0.35 1.10 -13.29
CA THR A 50 0.10 2.53 -13.04
C THR A 50 1.23 3.16 -12.23
N LEU A 51 1.62 2.51 -11.13
CA LEU A 51 2.70 3.00 -10.27
C LEU A 51 4.07 3.01 -10.96
N HIS A 52 4.41 2.00 -11.77
CA HIS A 52 5.65 2.04 -12.55
C HIS A 52 5.69 3.20 -13.55
N ARG A 53 4.54 3.57 -14.11
CA ARG A 53 4.46 4.71 -15.04
C ARG A 53 4.66 6.04 -14.31
N SER A 54 4.03 6.19 -13.14
CA SER A 54 4.09 7.42 -12.34
C SER A 54 5.40 7.57 -11.57
N LEU A 55 5.99 6.47 -11.12
CA LEU A 55 7.22 6.41 -10.32
C LEU A 55 8.16 5.33 -10.88
N PRO A 56 8.84 5.59 -12.01
CA PRO A 56 9.77 4.64 -12.59
C PRO A 56 10.97 4.46 -11.67
N SER A 57 10.96 3.38 -10.89
CA SER A 57 12.03 3.01 -9.96
C SER A 57 12.34 1.51 -10.10
N PRO A 58 13.58 1.15 -10.48
CA PRO A 58 13.99 -0.24 -10.51
C PRO A 58 13.79 -0.90 -9.15
N GLY A 59 13.13 -2.06 -9.13
CA GLY A 59 12.92 -2.80 -7.89
C GLY A 59 11.86 -2.19 -6.96
N LEU A 60 10.97 -1.31 -7.44
CA LEU A 60 9.85 -0.80 -6.65
C LEU A 60 8.93 -1.91 -6.11
N PHE A 61 8.89 -3.05 -6.79
CA PHE A 61 8.11 -4.21 -6.39
C PHE A 61 8.98 -5.46 -6.27
N GLN A 62 8.64 -6.30 -5.30
CA GLN A 62 9.16 -7.65 -5.16
C GLN A 62 7.98 -8.61 -5.29
N GLY A 63 7.85 -9.21 -6.48
CA GLY A 63 6.66 -9.99 -6.83
C GLY A 63 5.42 -9.11 -6.90
N GLN A 64 4.42 -9.42 -6.06
CA GLN A 64 3.16 -8.67 -5.97
C GLN A 64 3.17 -7.58 -4.89
N PHE A 65 4.22 -7.47 -4.10
CA PHE A 65 4.29 -6.53 -3.00
C PHE A 65 5.14 -5.33 -3.38
N VAL A 66 4.81 -4.15 -2.84
CA VAL A 66 5.76 -3.04 -2.80
C VAL A 66 7.02 -3.51 -2.06
N SER A 67 8.18 -3.16 -2.59
CA SER A 67 9.45 -3.52 -1.98
C SER A 67 9.60 -2.86 -0.61
N ALA A 68 10.23 -3.56 0.32
CA ALA A 68 10.68 -3.01 1.59
C ALA A 68 12.19 -2.81 1.52
N VAL A 69 12.68 -1.65 1.94
CA VAL A 69 14.10 -1.28 1.88
C VAL A 69 14.61 -0.94 3.28
N PRO A 70 15.90 -1.20 3.59
CA PRO A 70 16.48 -0.80 4.87
C PRO A 70 16.29 0.70 5.13
N TYR A 71 15.85 1.04 6.34
CA TYR A 71 15.63 2.43 6.76
C TYR A 71 15.83 2.56 8.26
N ASP A 72 16.84 3.33 8.66
CA ASP A 72 17.29 3.45 10.05
C ASP A 72 17.53 2.06 10.69
N ALA A 73 17.02 1.82 11.89
CA ALA A 73 17.09 0.53 12.58
C ALA A 73 16.10 -0.53 12.07
N GLY A 74 15.26 -0.21 11.08
CA GLY A 74 14.22 -1.10 10.56
C GLY A 74 14.17 -1.11 9.03
N VAL A 75 12.96 -1.20 8.50
CA VAL A 75 12.72 -1.12 7.05
C VAL A 75 11.56 -0.18 6.75
N CYS A 76 11.57 0.40 5.55
CA CYS A 76 10.45 1.21 5.07
C CYS A 76 9.90 0.71 3.74
N CYS A 77 8.66 1.13 3.47
CA CYS A 77 7.99 0.95 2.21
C CYS A 77 8.74 1.68 1.09
N GLY A 78 8.93 1.01 -0.04
CA GLY A 78 9.54 1.59 -1.23
C GLY A 78 8.74 2.75 -1.84
N LEU A 79 7.55 3.07 -1.35
CA LEU A 79 6.79 4.27 -1.73
C LEU A 79 6.99 5.46 -0.78
N LEU A 80 7.71 5.28 0.34
CA LEU A 80 8.04 6.36 1.26
C LEU A 80 9.09 7.28 0.64
N ASP A 81 8.80 8.58 0.65
CA ASP A 81 9.81 9.63 0.58
C ASP A 81 10.38 9.83 1.99
N THR A 82 11.62 9.42 2.17
CA THR A 82 12.32 9.42 3.46
C THR A 82 12.73 10.82 3.92
N ASP A 83 12.89 11.77 3.00
CA ASP A 83 13.28 13.14 3.36
C ASP A 83 12.10 13.90 3.99
N GLY A 84 10.90 13.72 3.41
CA GLY A 84 9.67 14.38 3.86
C GLY A 84 8.78 13.56 4.78
N HIS A 85 9.06 12.27 4.97
CA HIS A 85 8.17 11.27 5.57
C HIS A 85 6.78 11.25 4.92
N LYS A 86 6.75 11.32 3.58
CA LYS A 86 5.51 11.40 2.79
C LYS A 86 5.38 10.19 1.88
N CYS A 87 4.16 9.71 1.68
CA CYS A 87 3.94 8.71 0.63
C CYS A 87 4.03 9.37 -0.75
N ARG A 88 4.84 8.82 -1.66
CA ARG A 88 5.01 9.34 -3.03
C ARG A 88 3.77 9.13 -3.92
N THR A 89 2.78 8.39 -3.44
CA THR A 89 1.60 7.98 -4.22
C THR A 89 0.29 8.36 -3.53
N TYR A 90 0.24 9.46 -2.78
CA TYR A 90 -1.00 9.87 -2.11
C TYR A 90 -2.21 9.89 -3.05
N ASP A 91 -2.04 10.38 -4.28
CA ASP A 91 -3.12 10.48 -5.27
C ASP A 91 -3.44 9.15 -5.99
N GLN A 92 -2.54 8.17 -5.87
CA GLN A 92 -2.61 6.88 -6.57
C GLN A 92 -2.28 5.73 -5.61
N ARG A 93 -2.78 5.82 -4.37
CA ARG A 93 -2.52 4.79 -3.36
C ARG A 93 -3.05 3.45 -3.86
N PRO A 94 -2.26 2.37 -3.71
CA PRO A 94 -2.78 1.02 -3.86
C PRO A 94 -4.00 0.78 -2.97
N LEU A 95 -4.85 -0.17 -3.35
CA LEU A 95 -6.04 -0.58 -2.62
C LEU A 95 -5.73 -0.87 -1.15
N GLU A 96 -4.71 -1.68 -0.87
CA GLU A 96 -4.33 -1.99 0.52
C GLU A 96 -3.87 -0.74 1.30
N CYS A 97 -3.23 0.23 0.65
CA CYS A 97 -2.88 1.51 1.27
C CYS A 97 -4.11 2.40 1.53
N ARG A 98 -5.18 2.25 0.75
CA ARG A 98 -6.46 2.94 0.97
C ARG A 98 -7.25 2.31 2.12
N LEU A 99 -7.11 1.00 2.31
CA LEU A 99 -7.78 0.24 3.36
C LEU A 99 -7.12 0.39 4.74
N TYR A 100 -5.83 0.74 4.79
CA TYR A 100 -5.13 0.97 6.06
C TYR A 100 -5.96 1.87 7.01
N PRO A 101 -6.16 1.49 8.29
CA PRO A 101 -5.41 0.50 9.07
C PRO A 101 -5.89 -0.96 8.93
N PHE A 102 -6.74 -1.27 7.96
CA PHE A 102 -7.22 -2.63 7.74
C PHE A 102 -6.31 -3.43 6.80
N LEU A 103 -6.04 -4.68 7.19
CA LEU A 103 -5.33 -5.69 6.40
C LEU A 103 -6.30 -6.80 6.00
N LEU A 104 -6.27 -7.17 4.73
CA LEU A 104 -7.02 -8.32 4.22
C LEU A 104 -6.16 -9.59 4.33
N SER A 105 -6.65 -10.60 5.04
CA SER A 105 -5.95 -11.89 5.19
C SER A 105 -6.84 -13.03 4.74
N PHE A 106 -6.42 -13.79 3.74
CA PHE A 106 -7.15 -14.96 3.29
C PHE A 106 -6.57 -16.23 3.93
N GLN A 107 -7.35 -16.88 4.80
CA GLN A 107 -6.92 -18.07 5.51
C GLN A 107 -7.99 -19.16 5.43
N LYS A 108 -7.60 -20.36 4.98
CA LYS A 108 -8.46 -21.55 4.92
C LYS A 108 -9.82 -21.31 4.23
N GLY A 109 -9.82 -20.53 3.14
CA GLY A 109 -11.05 -20.23 2.40
C GLY A 109 -11.86 -19.06 2.95
N VAL A 110 -11.41 -18.42 4.03
CA VAL A 110 -12.09 -17.30 4.69
C VAL A 110 -11.28 -16.03 4.53
N LEU A 111 -11.96 -14.94 4.16
CA LEU A 111 -11.40 -13.60 4.16
C LEU A 111 -11.60 -12.96 5.52
N TRP A 112 -10.49 -12.58 6.15
CA TRP A 112 -10.43 -11.84 7.40
C TRP A 112 -10.07 -10.39 7.14
N VAL A 113 -10.65 -9.49 7.93
CA VAL A 113 -10.25 -8.08 8.01
C VAL A 113 -9.62 -7.88 9.38
N CYS A 114 -8.32 -7.61 9.41
CA CYS A 114 -7.55 -7.34 10.63
C CYS A 114 -7.32 -5.83 10.74
N ALA A 115 -7.29 -5.27 11.94
CA ALA A 115 -7.01 -3.84 12.16
C ALA A 115 -5.63 -3.63 12.80
N HIS A 116 -4.91 -2.61 12.34
CA HIS A 116 -3.69 -2.12 12.98
C HIS A 116 -4.07 -1.10 14.06
N GLU A 117 -4.05 -1.50 15.33
CA GLU A 117 -4.49 -0.63 16.43
C GLU A 117 -3.48 0.48 16.80
N ALA A 118 -2.27 0.47 16.24
CA ALA A 118 -1.23 1.45 16.58
C ALA A 118 -1.36 2.78 15.82
N CYS A 119 -2.26 2.90 14.86
CA CYS A 119 -2.50 4.12 14.09
C CYS A 119 -4.01 4.45 14.17
N PRO A 120 -4.38 5.74 14.31
CA PRO A 120 -5.74 6.15 14.63
C PRO A 120 -6.80 5.68 13.62
#